data_AF-D2R8S8-F1
#
_entry.id   AF-D2R8S8-F1
#
_cell.length_a   1.000
_cell.length_b   1.000
_cell.length_c   1.000
_cell.angle_alpha   90.00
_cell.angle_beta   90.00
_cell.angle_gamma   90.00
#
_symmetry.space_group_name_H-M   'P 1'
#
loop_
_entity.id
_entity.type
_entity.pdbx_description
1 polymer ?
#
loop_
_entity_poly.entity_id
_entity_poly.type
_entity_poly.pdbx_seq_one_letter_code
_entity_poly.pdbx_strand_id
1 'polypeptide(L)'
;MQRHVSQFDRRTLLSIAMATTTASIWGWSACTAEEELALDPRQGSRKRLPQDRLNEILGDTFPIGRTASGSDVMLTRCSSELLRGSAPPSGIQSKLRRIAIVLTSPVPAKTEQIFREDIALVMDLLVKRIESTDHKTDLTIEFVALPAATGNTPAGESRFPPTKGFYDHPTDPQARYLWNWLAVEGFDLVIELAITKDRHLGASADAAAMLKLSQASLNVELPLGSISRAISAEKVAGVGSIPALYIAGPASALPEGAKGILLELTQLIGKLPNSPAHEELIQRVDRDWNKLNTILSETYNKKPNSLSYISSLILLGRLNFAALSGDVKAVTKLMDDIRDLAQTAIAKPPKSSPEVAGLLLFGILQLTFDFKQFALEKDRKLYLQALHAGADQAFDPSGKPLPIAPHHGDMSDAIFMWSPLLVLMHTITEEARYLDAALIHTRAMQKKCLREDGLYRHSPLCEGAWGRGNGFAAVGLTLAADFAPPGSEAKTFFQEAAIAIVDQLTERSLASATPGMLTQLIDEPSSYREFTSSAMVAWSAGVLVSSKLVDDDRKTQFRSYITAALDQLSRRMADDGSFVDVCVGTGKQPNLDAYFHRPASQGRDDRGAAMMLMLQLQRQMLLKSENQAIPEAK
;
A
#
# COMPACT_ATOMS: atom_id res chain seq x y z
N MET A 1 -59.46 -18.55 66.10
CA MET A 1 -60.30 -17.35 66.27
C MET A 1 -59.40 -16.14 66.02
N GLN A 2 -59.53 -15.49 64.84
CA GLN A 2 -58.99 -14.15 64.45
C GLN A 2 -57.43 -14.02 64.43
N ARG A 3 -56.71 -13.46 63.44
CA ARG A 3 -56.97 -12.51 62.33
C ARG A 3 -55.83 -12.57 61.27
N HIS A 4 -56.22 -12.34 60.01
CA HIS A 4 -55.57 -11.69 58.83
C HIS A 4 -54.03 -11.67 58.63
N VAL A 5 -53.44 -12.15 57.53
CA VAL A 5 -53.53 -11.82 56.07
C VAL A 5 -52.76 -10.55 55.65
N SER A 6 -51.67 -10.73 54.88
CA SER A 6 -51.39 -10.05 53.60
C SER A 6 -50.28 -10.81 52.85
N GLN A 7 -50.66 -11.71 51.95
CA GLN A 7 -50.51 -11.57 50.49
C GLN A 7 -49.07 -11.32 50.00
N PHE A 8 -48.37 -12.44 49.82
CA PHE A 8 -47.41 -12.61 48.73
C PHE A 8 -48.17 -12.52 47.40
N ASP A 9 -47.81 -11.57 46.52
CA ASP A 9 -48.16 -11.66 45.11
C ASP A 9 -46.91 -12.02 44.28
N ARG A 10 -46.98 -13.19 43.65
CA ARG A 10 -45.94 -13.80 42.81
C ARG A 10 -46.00 -13.29 41.35
N ARG A 11 -46.62 -12.14 41.08
CA ARG A 11 -46.78 -11.59 39.72
C ARG A 11 -45.88 -10.42 39.32
N THR A 12 -44.93 -9.98 40.16
CA THR A 12 -44.08 -8.81 39.85
C THR A 12 -42.61 -9.13 39.57
N LEU A 13 -42.20 -10.40 39.48
CA LEU A 13 -40.79 -10.80 39.34
C LEU A 13 -40.40 -11.47 38.02
N LEU A 14 -41.20 -11.32 36.95
CA LEU A 14 -40.91 -11.96 35.66
C LEU A 14 -41.05 -11.06 34.42
N SER A 15 -41.10 -9.74 34.59
CA SER A 15 -41.26 -8.79 33.47
C SER A 15 -40.23 -7.64 33.42
N ILE A 16 -39.14 -7.70 34.21
CA ILE A 16 -38.12 -6.62 34.27
C ILE A 16 -36.72 -7.07 33.82
N ALA A 17 -36.58 -8.25 33.19
CA ALA A 17 -35.26 -8.75 32.74
C ALA A 17 -35.06 -8.81 31.21
N MET A 18 -35.96 -8.27 30.39
CA MET A 18 -35.87 -8.38 28.92
C MET A 18 -35.96 -7.06 28.14
N ALA A 19 -35.94 -5.90 28.81
CA ALA A 19 -36.03 -4.58 28.14
C ALA A 19 -34.82 -3.67 28.36
N THR A 20 -33.83 -4.08 29.15
CA THR A 20 -32.75 -3.19 29.63
C THR A 20 -31.54 -3.12 28.71
N THR A 21 -31.42 -3.98 27.70
CA THR A 21 -30.20 -4.06 26.86
C THR A 21 -30.33 -3.44 25.47
N THR A 22 -31.56 -3.25 24.97
CA THR A 22 -31.83 -2.37 23.81
C THR A 22 -32.01 -0.92 24.24
N ALA A 23 -32.45 -0.69 25.48
CA ALA A 23 -32.54 0.63 26.08
C ALA A 23 -31.16 1.26 26.30
N SER A 24 -30.13 0.57 26.79
CA SER A 24 -28.83 1.19 27.11
C SER A 24 -28.10 1.82 25.90
N ILE A 25 -28.23 1.22 24.72
CA ILE A 25 -27.61 1.73 23.47
C ILE A 25 -28.35 2.95 22.92
N TRP A 26 -29.63 3.12 23.28
CA TRP A 26 -30.52 4.18 22.79
C TRP A 26 -31.12 5.05 23.91
N GLY A 27 -30.63 4.90 25.14
CA GLY A 27 -31.31 5.32 26.37
C GLY A 27 -30.36 5.17 27.55
N TRP A 28 -29.85 6.30 28.00
CA TRP A 28 -28.94 6.44 29.11
C TRP A 28 -29.34 5.61 30.34
N SER A 29 -28.40 4.82 30.86
CA SER A 29 -28.28 4.65 32.31
C SER A 29 -26.82 4.48 32.73
N ALA A 30 -26.36 5.44 33.54
CA ALA A 30 -25.13 5.49 34.34
C ALA A 30 -23.81 5.86 33.65
N CYS A 31 -23.74 7.10 33.12
CA CYS A 31 -22.53 7.92 33.14
C CYS A 31 -22.51 8.70 34.46
N THR A 32 -21.39 8.71 35.18
CA THR A 32 -21.24 9.40 36.47
C THR A 32 -21.15 10.92 36.28
N ALA A 33 -21.61 11.68 37.28
CA ALA A 33 -21.91 13.11 37.28
C ALA A 33 -20.81 14.09 36.80
N GLU A 34 -19.58 13.66 36.52
CA GLU A 34 -18.56 14.50 35.89
C GLU A 34 -18.70 14.59 34.35
N GLU A 35 -19.39 13.64 33.72
CA GLU A 35 -19.69 13.65 32.27
C GLU A 35 -20.94 14.50 31.92
N GLU A 36 -21.76 14.87 32.91
CA GLU A 36 -22.93 15.75 32.76
C GLU A 36 -22.57 17.22 32.47
N LEU A 37 -21.32 17.64 32.71
CA LEU A 37 -20.88 19.03 32.47
C LEU A 37 -20.86 19.43 30.97
N ALA A 38 -21.08 18.48 30.06
CA ALA A 38 -21.21 18.75 28.62
C ALA A 38 -22.65 18.87 28.11
N LEU A 39 -23.69 18.62 28.91
CA LEU A 39 -25.05 18.38 28.39
C LEU A 39 -26.13 18.98 29.29
N ASP A 40 -26.58 20.21 29.00
CA ASP A 40 -27.88 20.70 29.49
C ASP A 40 -28.96 20.35 28.45
N PRO A 41 -29.94 19.48 28.77
CA PRO A 41 -31.03 19.12 27.86
C PRO A 41 -32.04 20.27 27.62
N ARG A 42 -31.94 21.39 28.34
CA ARG A 42 -32.93 22.49 28.29
C ARG A 42 -32.56 23.61 27.33
N GLN A 43 -31.40 23.57 26.68
CA GLN A 43 -31.02 24.52 25.64
C GLN A 43 -30.82 23.77 24.31
N GLY A 44 -31.66 24.06 23.31
CA GLY A 44 -31.64 23.45 21.98
C GLY A 44 -30.39 23.75 21.13
N SER A 45 -29.23 24.01 21.73
CA SER A 45 -27.95 24.17 21.08
C SER A 45 -27.03 23.01 21.45
N ARG A 46 -26.72 22.14 20.47
CA ARG A 46 -25.61 21.18 20.61
C ARG A 46 -24.36 21.98 20.99
N LYS A 47 -23.73 21.69 22.14
CA LYS A 47 -22.38 22.19 22.45
C LYS A 47 -21.46 21.65 21.35
N ARG A 48 -21.17 22.49 20.34
CA ARG A 48 -20.16 22.18 19.32
C ARG A 48 -18.80 22.31 19.95
N LEU A 49 -17.91 21.37 19.64
CA LEU A 49 -16.49 21.58 19.91
C LEU A 49 -16.03 22.85 19.17
N PRO A 50 -15.19 23.68 19.79
CA PRO A 50 -14.51 24.78 19.08
C PRO A 50 -13.83 24.26 17.80
N GLN A 51 -13.84 25.05 16.72
CA GLN A 51 -13.36 24.60 15.39
C GLN A 51 -11.86 24.26 15.39
N ASP A 52 -11.07 25.01 16.15
CA ASP A 52 -9.67 24.75 16.45
C ASP A 52 -9.48 23.38 17.12
N ARG A 53 -10.29 23.06 18.14
CA ARG A 53 -10.25 21.75 18.79
C ARG A 53 -10.73 20.63 17.88
N LEU A 54 -11.73 20.87 17.03
CA LEU A 54 -12.15 19.93 15.99
C LEU A 54 -11.03 19.64 15.00
N ASN A 55 -10.29 20.66 14.56
CA ASN A 55 -9.17 20.51 13.62
C ASN A 55 -7.95 19.83 14.28
N GLU A 56 -7.79 19.96 15.59
CA GLU A 56 -6.76 19.24 16.35
C GLU A 56 -7.13 17.75 16.51
N ILE A 57 -8.42 17.45 16.73
CA ILE A 57 -8.89 16.09 16.94
C ILE A 57 -9.03 15.32 15.62
N LEU A 58 -9.71 15.93 14.67
CA LEU A 58 -9.80 15.40 13.32
C LEU A 58 -8.45 15.68 12.67
N GLY A 59 -7.60 14.65 12.60
CA GLY A 59 -6.35 14.75 11.86
C GLY A 59 -6.59 15.00 10.38
N ASP A 60 -5.55 14.80 9.57
CA ASP A 60 -5.65 15.07 8.14
C ASP A 60 -6.78 14.26 7.48
N THR A 61 -7.57 14.97 6.68
CA THR A 61 -8.52 14.32 5.77
C THR A 61 -7.81 14.10 4.45
N PHE A 62 -7.76 12.86 3.99
CA PHE A 62 -7.06 12.48 2.78
C PHE A 62 -7.93 11.61 1.89
N PRO A 63 -7.72 11.66 0.57
CA PRO A 63 -8.44 10.80 -0.33
C PRO A 63 -7.84 9.38 -0.34
N ILE A 64 -8.72 8.39 -0.43
CA ILE A 64 -8.34 6.96 -0.56
C ILE A 64 -8.79 6.33 -1.89
N GLY A 65 -9.53 7.09 -2.70
CA GLY A 65 -10.16 6.61 -3.91
C GLY A 65 -10.91 7.75 -4.59
N ARG A 66 -11.54 7.46 -5.73
CA ARG A 66 -12.41 8.41 -6.45
C ARG A 66 -13.72 7.76 -6.82
N THR A 67 -14.78 8.56 -6.84
CA THR A 67 -16.11 8.13 -7.22
C THR A 67 -16.20 7.94 -8.73
N ALA A 68 -17.21 7.17 -9.18
CA ALA A 68 -17.55 7.09 -10.59
C ALA A 68 -17.92 8.46 -11.21
N SER A 69 -18.32 9.43 -10.39
CA SER A 69 -18.60 10.81 -10.80
C SER A 69 -17.37 11.73 -10.78
N GLY A 70 -16.18 11.20 -10.45
CA GLY A 70 -14.93 11.95 -10.42
C GLY A 70 -14.66 12.75 -9.15
N SER A 71 -15.42 12.55 -8.06
CA SER A 71 -15.20 13.17 -6.75
C SER A 71 -14.30 12.30 -5.87
N ASP A 72 -13.55 12.88 -4.94
CA ASP A 72 -12.68 12.08 -4.07
C ASP A 72 -13.47 11.38 -2.96
N VAL A 73 -13.07 10.13 -2.66
CA VAL A 73 -13.50 9.41 -1.47
C VAL A 73 -12.60 9.85 -0.32
N MET A 74 -13.07 10.84 0.43
CA MET A 74 -12.33 11.42 1.54
C MET A 74 -12.47 10.59 2.81
N LEU A 75 -11.35 10.42 3.49
CA LEU A 75 -11.22 9.69 4.72
C LEU A 75 -10.66 10.61 5.79
N THR A 76 -11.28 10.62 6.97
CA THR A 76 -10.73 11.36 8.12
C THR A 76 -10.18 10.35 9.12
N ARG A 77 -8.87 10.46 9.38
CA ARG A 77 -8.17 9.66 10.38
C ARG A 77 -8.00 10.48 11.64
N CYS A 78 -8.31 9.88 12.77
CA CYS A 78 -8.03 10.40 14.10
C CYS A 78 -7.24 9.33 14.85
N SER A 79 -6.18 9.71 15.55
CA SER A 79 -5.33 8.81 16.32
C SER A 79 -5.16 9.36 17.73
N SER A 80 -5.21 8.49 18.75
CA SER A 80 -4.93 8.91 20.13
C SER A 80 -3.52 9.48 20.33
N GLU A 81 -2.55 9.16 19.46
CA GLU A 81 -1.21 9.76 19.54
C GLU A 81 -1.17 11.21 19.04
N LEU A 82 -1.86 11.50 17.93
CA LEU A 82 -2.05 12.89 17.44
C LEU A 82 -2.64 13.75 18.56
N LEU A 83 -3.57 13.17 19.32
CA LEU A 83 -4.27 13.81 20.43
C LEU A 83 -3.39 13.98 21.69
N ARG A 84 -2.30 13.19 21.82
CA ARG A 84 -1.25 13.35 22.83
C ARG A 84 -0.10 14.26 22.37
N GLY A 85 -0.22 14.91 21.21
CA GLY A 85 0.83 15.72 20.60
C GLY A 85 2.01 14.90 20.05
N SER A 86 1.83 13.59 19.87
CA SER A 86 2.82 12.67 19.31
C SER A 86 2.46 12.30 17.87
N ALA A 87 3.46 11.89 17.08
CA ALA A 87 3.18 11.38 15.75
C ALA A 87 2.33 10.09 15.84
N PRO A 88 1.37 9.88 14.93
CA PRO A 88 0.63 8.62 14.88
C PRO A 88 1.62 7.46 14.71
N PRO A 89 1.33 6.29 15.30
CA PRO A 89 2.25 5.16 15.23
C PRO A 89 2.44 4.75 13.78
N SER A 90 3.70 4.62 13.38
CA SER A 90 4.05 4.07 12.08
C SER A 90 4.01 2.53 12.15
N GLY A 91 3.59 1.91 11.03
CA GLY A 91 3.59 0.46 10.95
C GLY A 91 2.32 -0.23 11.47
N ILE A 92 2.36 -1.56 11.45
CA ILE A 92 1.41 -2.45 12.13
C ILE A 92 2.13 -3.02 13.34
N GLN A 93 1.46 -2.97 14.49
CA GLN A 93 2.07 -3.32 15.77
C GLN A 93 1.05 -4.05 16.63
N SER A 94 1.51 -5.04 17.39
CA SER A 94 0.65 -5.87 18.25
C SER A 94 -0.12 -5.11 19.33
N LYS A 95 0.34 -3.91 19.70
CA LYS A 95 -0.25 -3.07 20.75
C LYS A 95 -1.20 -1.98 20.21
N LEU A 96 -1.13 -1.68 18.91
CA LEU A 96 -2.03 -0.74 18.24
C LEU A 96 -3.43 -1.35 18.11
N ARG A 97 -4.49 -0.55 18.24
CA ARG A 97 -5.85 -0.95 17.85
C ARG A 97 -6.45 0.00 16.83
N ARG A 98 -7.18 -0.55 15.87
CA ARG A 98 -7.78 0.26 14.80
C ARG A 98 -9.26 -0.03 14.68
N ILE A 99 -10.09 1.02 14.70
CA ILE A 99 -11.54 0.92 14.57
C ILE A 99 -12.00 1.76 13.37
N ALA A 100 -12.61 1.15 12.37
CA ALA A 100 -13.21 1.90 11.26
C ALA A 100 -14.69 2.16 11.51
N ILE A 101 -15.17 3.36 11.19
CA ILE A 101 -16.58 3.71 11.16
C ILE A 101 -16.96 4.09 9.73
N VAL A 102 -17.81 3.30 9.11
CA VAL A 102 -18.11 3.40 7.68
C VAL A 102 -19.57 3.73 7.49
N LEU A 103 -19.86 4.91 6.91
CA LEU A 103 -21.21 5.26 6.44
C LEU A 103 -21.38 4.76 5.00
N THR A 104 -22.16 3.69 4.84
CA THR A 104 -22.38 3.01 3.54
C THR A 104 -23.59 3.55 2.77
N SER A 105 -24.38 4.42 3.40
CA SER A 105 -25.60 5.02 2.83
C SER A 105 -25.38 6.46 2.36
N PRO A 106 -25.99 6.88 1.23
CA PRO A 106 -25.92 8.27 0.79
C PRO A 106 -26.65 9.20 1.75
N VAL A 107 -25.98 10.29 2.10
CA VAL A 107 -26.48 11.34 2.96
C VAL A 107 -26.33 12.71 2.31
N PRO A 108 -27.21 13.67 2.60
CA PRO A 108 -26.94 15.07 2.31
C PRO A 108 -25.64 15.52 2.99
N ALA A 109 -24.86 16.39 2.34
CA ALA A 109 -23.58 16.89 2.86
C ALA A 109 -23.68 17.49 4.28
N LYS A 110 -24.83 18.10 4.63
CA LYS A 110 -25.08 18.62 5.98
C LYS A 110 -25.15 17.50 7.03
N THR A 111 -25.79 16.38 6.70
CA THR A 111 -25.86 15.19 7.57
C THR A 111 -24.49 14.53 7.69
N GLU A 112 -23.74 14.51 6.58
CA GLU A 112 -22.34 14.08 6.56
C GLU A 112 -21.46 14.89 7.54
N GLN A 113 -21.57 16.22 7.49
CA GLN A 113 -20.83 17.12 8.37
C GLN A 113 -21.20 16.91 9.85
N ILE A 114 -22.50 16.81 10.16
CA ILE A 114 -22.98 16.53 11.51
C ILE A 114 -22.39 15.23 12.03
N PHE A 115 -22.34 14.21 11.18
CA PHE A 115 -21.77 12.92 11.53
C PHE A 115 -20.26 13.02 11.84
N ARG A 116 -19.49 13.77 11.04
CA ARG A 116 -18.07 14.06 11.31
C ARG A 116 -17.87 14.78 12.64
N GLU A 117 -18.69 15.80 12.93
CA GLU A 117 -18.67 16.55 14.19
C GLU A 117 -19.00 15.64 15.40
N ASP A 118 -19.99 14.76 15.26
CA ASP A 118 -20.40 13.85 16.32
C ASP A 118 -19.34 12.75 16.56
N ILE A 119 -18.68 12.23 15.52
CA ILE A 119 -17.49 11.37 15.67
C ILE A 119 -16.39 12.12 16.42
N ALA A 120 -16.04 13.33 16.00
CA ALA A 120 -14.98 14.13 16.63
C ALA A 120 -15.23 14.35 18.12
N LEU A 121 -16.49 14.60 18.50
CA LEU A 121 -16.88 14.74 19.90
C LEU A 121 -16.64 13.46 20.69
N VAL A 122 -17.00 12.30 20.14
CA VAL A 122 -16.72 11.03 20.82
C VAL A 122 -15.23 10.76 20.90
N MET A 123 -14.47 11.12 19.87
CA MET A 123 -13.00 11.06 19.89
C MET A 123 -12.41 11.88 21.03
N ASP A 124 -12.88 13.11 21.24
CA ASP A 124 -12.42 13.95 22.37
C ASP A 124 -12.72 13.31 23.73
N LEU A 125 -13.88 12.64 23.87
CA LEU A 125 -14.24 11.93 25.10
C LEU A 125 -13.37 10.69 25.31
N LEU A 126 -13.07 9.95 24.24
CA LEU A 126 -12.15 8.81 24.26
C LEU A 126 -10.76 9.24 24.73
N VAL A 127 -10.24 10.37 24.24
CA VAL A 127 -8.96 10.95 24.66
C VAL A 127 -8.94 11.22 26.15
N LYS A 128 -9.92 11.99 26.64
CA LYS A 128 -10.02 12.33 28.07
C LYS A 128 -10.07 11.08 28.94
N ARG A 129 -10.75 10.04 28.46
CA ARG A 129 -10.82 8.76 29.17
C ARG A 129 -9.48 8.03 29.19
N ILE A 130 -8.79 7.94 28.05
CA ILE A 130 -7.45 7.36 27.93
C ILE A 130 -6.46 8.09 28.85
N GLU A 131 -6.46 9.42 28.85
CA GLU A 131 -5.61 10.25 29.71
C GLU A 131 -5.90 10.02 31.21
N SER A 132 -7.18 9.82 31.57
CA SER A 132 -7.60 9.60 32.96
C SER A 132 -7.26 8.20 33.52
N THR A 133 -6.95 7.22 32.67
CA THR A 133 -6.83 5.80 33.07
C THR A 133 -5.38 5.29 33.30
N ASP A 134 -4.43 6.20 33.54
CA ASP A 134 -2.99 5.94 33.75
C ASP A 134 -2.23 5.51 32.47
N HIS A 135 -1.03 6.05 32.30
CA HIS A 135 -0.23 6.17 31.07
C HIS A 135 0.30 4.85 30.45
N LYS A 136 -0.23 3.68 30.82
CA LYS A 136 0.35 2.36 30.52
C LYS A 136 -0.34 1.55 29.44
N THR A 137 -1.42 2.08 28.84
CA THR A 137 -1.97 1.46 27.64
C THR A 137 -1.23 2.01 26.42
N ASP A 138 -0.36 1.19 25.82
CA ASP A 138 0.24 1.38 24.48
C ASP A 138 -0.82 1.29 23.35
N LEU A 139 -2.08 1.52 23.71
CA LEU A 139 -3.23 1.31 22.87
C LEU A 139 -3.49 2.60 22.10
N THR A 140 -2.86 2.72 20.94
CA THR A 140 -3.34 3.72 20.00
C THR A 140 -4.68 3.28 19.44
N ILE A 141 -5.68 4.16 19.40
CA ILE A 141 -6.92 3.89 18.68
C ILE A 141 -7.01 4.81 17.48
N GLU A 142 -7.02 4.23 16.29
CA GLU A 142 -7.32 4.98 15.07
C GLU A 142 -8.79 4.84 14.72
N PHE A 143 -9.48 5.98 14.63
CA PHE A 143 -10.82 6.06 14.10
C PHE A 143 -10.80 6.59 12.69
N VAL A 144 -11.54 5.90 11.83
CA VAL A 144 -11.60 6.25 10.43
C VAL A 144 -13.03 6.42 9.99
N ALA A 145 -13.40 7.64 9.63
CA ALA A 145 -14.74 7.98 9.14
C ALA A 145 -14.75 8.05 7.62
N LEU A 146 -15.60 7.24 7.00
CA LEU A 146 -15.87 7.28 5.56
C LEU A 146 -17.33 7.64 5.34
N PRO A 147 -17.61 8.85 4.86
CA PRO A 147 -18.91 9.44 5.17
C PRO A 147 -19.92 9.31 4.02
N ALA A 148 -19.50 8.78 2.87
CA ALA A 148 -20.38 8.24 1.84
C ALA A 148 -19.59 7.34 0.89
N ALA A 149 -19.28 6.10 1.31
CA ALA A 149 -18.80 5.08 0.38
C ALA A 149 -19.99 4.61 -0.47
N THR A 150 -20.47 5.46 -1.38
CA THR A 150 -21.72 5.25 -2.13
C THR A 150 -21.41 5.08 -3.60
N GLY A 151 -21.87 3.96 -4.15
CA GLY A 151 -21.85 3.67 -5.56
C GLY A 151 -23.12 2.93 -5.92
N ASN A 152 -23.47 2.95 -7.21
CA ASN A 152 -24.64 2.29 -7.71
C ASN A 152 -24.26 0.87 -8.10
N THR A 153 -24.36 -0.06 -7.15
CA THR A 153 -24.29 -1.49 -7.47
C THR A 153 -25.49 -1.84 -8.36
N PRO A 154 -25.29 -2.42 -9.56
CA PRO A 154 -26.39 -2.84 -10.41
C PRO A 154 -27.33 -3.81 -9.69
N ALA A 155 -28.62 -3.78 -10.06
CA ALA A 155 -29.61 -4.69 -9.47
C ALA A 155 -29.19 -6.16 -9.74
N GLY A 156 -29.10 -6.95 -8.67
CA GLY A 156 -28.72 -8.36 -8.73
C GLY A 156 -27.24 -8.65 -8.45
N GLU A 157 -26.38 -7.65 -8.27
CA GLU A 157 -24.99 -7.84 -7.83
C GLU A 157 -24.86 -7.62 -6.31
N SER A 158 -24.12 -8.51 -5.63
CA SER A 158 -23.73 -8.27 -4.23
C SER A 158 -22.67 -7.18 -4.19
N ARG A 159 -22.88 -6.16 -3.37
CA ARG A 159 -21.93 -5.05 -3.22
C ARG A 159 -20.62 -5.49 -2.56
N PHE A 160 -20.74 -6.32 -1.53
CA PHE A 160 -19.64 -6.95 -0.81
C PHE A 160 -19.86 -8.47 -0.69
N PRO A 161 -18.80 -9.29 -0.67
CA PRO A 161 -17.43 -8.94 -1.06
C PRO A 161 -17.33 -8.67 -2.58
N PRO A 162 -16.55 -7.69 -3.04
CA PRO A 162 -16.27 -7.52 -4.46
C PRO A 162 -15.32 -8.61 -4.96
N THR A 163 -15.53 -9.09 -6.20
CA THR A 163 -14.69 -10.14 -6.81
C THR A 163 -13.84 -9.65 -7.97
N LYS A 164 -14.14 -8.48 -8.51
CA LYS A 164 -13.46 -7.85 -9.66
C LYS A 164 -13.72 -6.35 -9.68
N GLY A 165 -13.06 -5.65 -10.60
CA GLY A 165 -13.33 -4.23 -10.83
C GLY A 165 -12.76 -3.34 -9.73
N PHE A 166 -11.63 -3.73 -9.11
CA PHE A 166 -11.21 -3.11 -7.85
C PHE A 166 -10.95 -1.60 -7.96
N TYR A 167 -10.52 -1.14 -9.14
CA TYR A 167 -10.18 0.26 -9.41
C TYR A 167 -10.80 0.81 -10.70
N ASP A 168 -11.50 -0.04 -11.44
CA ASP A 168 -12.08 0.23 -12.76
C ASP A 168 -13.58 -0.13 -12.84
N HIS A 169 -14.25 -0.35 -11.70
CA HIS A 169 -15.69 -0.56 -11.69
C HIS A 169 -16.40 0.71 -12.21
N PRO A 170 -17.31 0.60 -13.20
CA PRO A 170 -17.89 1.77 -13.85
C PRO A 170 -18.84 2.58 -12.96
N THR A 171 -19.42 1.95 -11.93
CA THR A 171 -20.52 2.57 -11.14
C THR A 171 -20.37 2.49 -9.62
N ASP A 172 -19.41 1.72 -9.11
CA ASP A 172 -19.22 1.50 -7.67
C ASP A 172 -17.74 1.27 -7.27
N PRO A 173 -16.78 2.04 -7.83
CA PRO A 173 -15.37 1.84 -7.50
C PRO A 173 -15.08 2.16 -6.02
N GLN A 174 -15.87 3.02 -5.37
CA GLN A 174 -15.75 3.39 -3.94
C GLN A 174 -15.85 2.19 -3.00
N ALA A 175 -16.81 1.29 -3.23
CA ALA A 175 -16.94 0.08 -2.42
C ALA A 175 -15.70 -0.81 -2.54
N ARG A 176 -15.08 -0.86 -3.73
CA ARG A 176 -13.88 -1.67 -3.96
C ARG A 176 -12.62 -1.02 -3.38
N TYR A 177 -12.45 0.31 -3.49
CA TYR A 177 -11.40 1.05 -2.78
C TYR A 177 -11.48 0.78 -1.28
N LEU A 178 -12.69 0.89 -0.72
CA LEU A 178 -12.94 0.63 0.69
C LEU A 178 -12.58 -0.80 1.09
N TRP A 179 -12.99 -1.79 0.29
CA TRP A 179 -12.66 -3.20 0.54
C TRP A 179 -11.15 -3.45 0.64
N ASN A 180 -10.39 -2.96 -0.35
CA ASN A 180 -8.94 -3.16 -0.37
C ASN A 180 -8.25 -2.39 0.75
N TRP A 181 -8.70 -1.18 1.02
CA TRP A 181 -8.13 -0.35 2.08
C TRP A 181 -8.34 -1.00 3.44
N LEU A 182 -9.54 -1.49 3.77
CA LEU A 182 -9.79 -2.22 5.03
C LEU A 182 -8.90 -3.46 5.17
N ALA A 183 -8.58 -4.13 4.08
CA ALA A 183 -7.75 -5.34 4.09
C ALA A 183 -6.33 -5.09 4.60
N VAL A 184 -5.72 -3.97 4.23
CA VAL A 184 -4.27 -3.74 4.40
C VAL A 184 -3.91 -2.78 5.54
N GLU A 185 -4.92 -2.25 6.21
CA GLU A 185 -4.78 -1.30 7.32
C GLU A 185 -4.85 -1.98 8.70
N GLY A 186 -5.30 -3.23 8.80
CA GLY A 186 -5.29 -3.98 10.07
C GLY A 186 -6.30 -3.48 11.09
N PHE A 187 -7.56 -3.31 10.69
CA PHE A 187 -8.65 -2.97 11.61
C PHE A 187 -9.02 -4.13 12.52
N ASP A 188 -9.30 -3.84 13.78
CA ASP A 188 -9.74 -4.79 14.80
C ASP A 188 -11.27 -4.82 14.96
N LEU A 189 -11.93 -3.74 14.54
CA LEU A 189 -13.37 -3.62 14.51
C LEU A 189 -13.80 -2.67 13.38
N VAL A 190 -14.85 -3.04 12.66
CA VAL A 190 -15.53 -2.14 11.71
C VAL A 190 -16.98 -1.93 12.13
N ILE A 191 -17.37 -0.68 12.27
CA ILE A 191 -18.75 -0.26 12.52
C ILE A 191 -19.34 0.24 11.20
N GLU A 192 -20.24 -0.54 10.62
CA GLU A 192 -21.06 -0.09 9.50
C GLU A 192 -22.26 0.71 9.99
N LEU A 193 -22.43 1.90 9.44
CA LEU A 193 -23.59 2.75 9.64
C LEU A 193 -24.43 2.80 8.37
N ALA A 194 -25.71 2.44 8.49
CA ALA A 194 -26.64 2.40 7.37
C ALA A 194 -27.93 3.17 7.65
N ILE A 195 -28.43 3.90 6.65
CA ILE A 195 -29.71 4.60 6.75
C ILE A 195 -30.83 3.64 6.40
N THR A 196 -31.72 3.45 7.35
CA THR A 196 -32.92 2.63 7.21
C THR A 196 -34.09 3.31 7.89
N LYS A 197 -35.30 2.78 7.70
CA LYS A 197 -36.51 3.31 8.34
C LYS A 197 -36.54 2.98 9.84
N ASP A 198 -36.10 1.78 10.19
CA ASP A 198 -36.21 1.23 11.55
C ASP A 198 -34.81 1.10 12.18
N ARG A 199 -34.75 1.12 13.51
CA ARG A 199 -33.46 0.98 14.22
C ARG A 199 -33.03 -0.48 14.22
N HIS A 200 -31.82 -0.74 13.73
CA HIS A 200 -31.21 -2.06 13.71
C HIS A 200 -29.82 -2.05 14.36
N LEU A 201 -29.54 -3.10 15.11
CA LEU A 201 -28.25 -3.43 15.67
C LEU A 201 -27.98 -4.91 15.38
N GLY A 202 -26.95 -5.15 14.58
CA GLY A 202 -26.39 -6.45 14.30
C GLY A 202 -24.90 -6.49 14.62
N ALA A 203 -24.37 -7.68 14.86
CA ALA A 203 -22.96 -7.89 15.17
C ALA A 203 -22.50 -9.24 14.59
N SER A 204 -21.23 -9.33 14.21
CA SER A 204 -20.59 -10.64 14.01
C SER A 204 -20.47 -11.36 15.35
N ALA A 205 -20.32 -12.69 15.32
CA ALA A 205 -20.16 -13.48 16.55
C ALA A 205 -18.97 -12.98 17.40
N ASP A 206 -17.84 -12.71 16.74
CA ASP A 206 -16.63 -12.20 17.38
C ASP A 206 -16.85 -10.80 17.96
N ALA A 207 -17.53 -9.90 17.24
CA ALA A 207 -17.83 -8.56 17.75
C ALA A 207 -18.81 -8.61 18.93
N ALA A 208 -19.84 -9.45 18.86
CA ALA A 208 -20.79 -9.63 19.94
C ALA A 208 -20.11 -10.18 21.21
N ALA A 209 -19.23 -11.17 21.06
CA ALA A 209 -18.46 -11.72 22.18
C ALA A 209 -17.48 -10.69 22.76
N MET A 210 -16.74 -9.98 21.90
CA MET A 210 -15.78 -8.94 22.27
C MET A 210 -16.44 -7.80 23.07
N LEU A 211 -17.62 -7.36 22.62
CA LEU A 211 -18.36 -6.26 23.23
C LEU A 211 -19.35 -6.72 24.30
N LYS A 212 -19.42 -8.03 24.58
CA LYS A 212 -20.37 -8.65 25.52
C LYS A 212 -21.83 -8.30 25.23
N LEU A 213 -22.18 -8.17 23.95
CA LEU A 213 -23.55 -7.88 23.52
C LEU A 213 -24.42 -9.12 23.70
N SER A 214 -25.54 -8.96 24.39
CA SER A 214 -26.52 -10.03 24.56
C SER A 214 -27.28 -10.27 23.25
N GLN A 215 -27.76 -11.51 23.02
CA GLN A 215 -28.65 -11.77 21.88
C GLN A 215 -29.93 -10.91 21.94
N ALA A 216 -30.39 -10.52 23.13
CA ALA A 216 -31.55 -9.63 23.27
C ALA A 216 -31.26 -8.19 22.79
N SER A 217 -30.00 -7.77 22.76
CA SER A 217 -29.56 -6.47 22.22
C SER A 217 -29.52 -6.46 20.69
N LEU A 218 -29.26 -7.61 20.07
CA LEU A 218 -29.11 -7.75 18.62
C LEU A 218 -30.48 -8.05 18.00
N ASN A 219 -31.01 -7.09 17.25
CA ASN A 219 -32.35 -7.19 16.67
C ASN A 219 -32.34 -7.45 15.15
N VAL A 220 -31.16 -7.60 14.55
CA VAL A 220 -31.00 -7.99 13.15
C VAL A 220 -29.75 -8.87 12.99
N GLU A 221 -29.81 -9.83 12.07
CA GLU A 221 -28.60 -10.45 11.53
C GLU A 221 -27.86 -9.47 10.61
N LEU A 222 -26.55 -9.66 10.43
CA LEU A 222 -25.78 -8.85 9.50
C LEU A 222 -26.35 -9.00 8.06
N PRO A 223 -26.80 -7.90 7.41
CA PRO A 223 -27.51 -7.99 6.13
C PRO A 223 -26.67 -8.62 5.01
N LEU A 224 -27.32 -9.36 4.11
CA LEU A 224 -26.67 -9.86 2.91
C LEU A 224 -26.16 -8.70 2.04
N GLY A 225 -24.92 -8.80 1.57
CA GLY A 225 -24.28 -7.78 0.75
C GLY A 225 -23.78 -6.54 1.53
N SER A 226 -23.94 -6.48 2.85
CA SER A 226 -23.36 -5.42 3.68
C SER A 226 -21.85 -5.61 3.85
N ILE A 227 -21.14 -4.51 4.13
CA ILE A 227 -19.70 -4.60 4.39
C ILE A 227 -19.43 -5.34 5.70
N SER A 228 -20.23 -5.08 6.74
CA SER A 228 -20.14 -5.73 8.04
C SER A 228 -20.24 -7.26 7.95
N ARG A 229 -21.16 -7.77 7.12
CA ARG A 229 -21.27 -9.21 6.89
C ARG A 229 -20.05 -9.76 6.15
N ALA A 230 -19.65 -9.11 5.05
CA ALA A 230 -18.61 -9.63 4.19
C ALA A 230 -17.24 -9.67 4.89
N ILE A 231 -16.84 -8.59 5.57
CA ILE A 231 -15.54 -8.52 6.25
C ILE A 231 -15.43 -9.47 7.45
N SER A 232 -16.55 -9.83 8.08
CA SER A 232 -16.55 -10.75 9.22
C SER A 232 -16.61 -12.22 8.82
N ALA A 233 -17.10 -12.52 7.61
CA ALA A 233 -17.24 -13.88 7.10
C ALA A 233 -16.09 -14.33 6.17
N GLU A 234 -15.43 -13.40 5.48
CA GLU A 234 -14.45 -13.68 4.43
C GLU A 234 -13.05 -13.21 4.80
N LYS A 235 -12.02 -13.71 4.11
CA LYS A 235 -10.67 -13.12 4.16
C LYS A 235 -10.63 -11.88 3.27
N VAL A 236 -10.65 -10.69 3.88
CA VAL A 236 -10.67 -9.41 3.15
C VAL A 236 -9.38 -9.28 2.33
N ALA A 237 -9.50 -9.30 1.00
CA ALA A 237 -8.39 -9.38 0.04
C ALA A 237 -7.31 -10.44 0.38
N GLY A 238 -7.74 -11.59 0.93
CA GLY A 238 -6.83 -12.68 1.30
C GLY A 238 -5.99 -12.41 2.55
N VAL A 239 -6.32 -11.40 3.36
CA VAL A 239 -5.65 -11.10 4.63
C VAL A 239 -6.31 -11.87 5.77
N GLY A 240 -7.49 -11.46 6.21
CA GLY A 240 -8.22 -12.13 7.29
C GLY A 240 -9.61 -11.53 7.46
N SER A 241 -10.41 -12.10 8.36
CA SER A 241 -11.69 -11.51 8.75
C SER A 241 -11.50 -10.40 9.78
N ILE A 242 -12.48 -9.50 9.85
CA ILE A 242 -12.52 -8.38 10.80
C ILE A 242 -13.87 -8.41 11.53
N PRO A 243 -13.89 -8.41 12.88
CA PRO A 243 -15.11 -8.25 13.65
C PRO A 243 -15.90 -7.01 13.21
N ALA A 244 -17.23 -7.12 13.15
CA ALA A 244 -18.05 -6.05 12.61
C ALA A 244 -19.34 -5.82 13.39
N LEU A 245 -19.74 -4.55 13.47
CA LEU A 245 -21.04 -4.09 13.90
C LEU A 245 -21.81 -3.49 12.74
N TYR A 246 -23.13 -3.67 12.77
CA TYR A 246 -24.07 -3.03 11.86
C TYR A 246 -25.07 -2.21 12.67
N ILE A 247 -25.01 -0.89 12.54
CA ILE A 247 -25.95 0.03 13.17
C ILE A 247 -26.73 0.69 12.05
N ALA A 248 -28.04 0.50 12.06
CA ALA A 248 -28.91 1.17 11.11
C ALA A 248 -30.05 1.91 11.78
N GLY A 249 -30.51 2.96 11.12
CA GLY A 249 -31.70 3.69 11.55
C GLY A 249 -31.93 4.93 10.72
N PRO A 250 -32.97 5.73 11.06
CA PRO A 250 -33.21 7.01 10.41
C PRO A 250 -31.98 7.91 10.49
N ALA A 251 -31.74 8.71 9.46
CA ALA A 251 -30.61 9.66 9.40
C ALA A 251 -30.55 10.59 10.63
N SER A 252 -31.69 10.93 11.23
CA SER A 252 -31.77 11.75 12.44
C SER A 252 -31.37 11.02 13.72
N ALA A 253 -31.48 9.70 13.76
CA ALA A 253 -31.20 8.87 14.93
C ALA A 253 -29.81 8.22 14.91
N LEU A 254 -29.24 8.00 13.73
CA LEU A 254 -27.92 7.38 13.54
C LEU A 254 -26.80 7.99 14.40
N PRO A 255 -26.68 9.33 14.53
CA PRO A 255 -25.61 9.89 15.35
C PRO A 255 -25.74 9.57 16.84
N GLU A 256 -26.95 9.48 17.38
CA GLU A 256 -27.17 9.11 18.79
C GLU A 256 -26.83 7.65 19.06
N GLY A 257 -27.23 6.74 18.17
CA GLY A 257 -26.92 5.31 18.30
C GLY A 257 -25.43 5.01 18.12
N ALA A 258 -24.79 5.66 17.13
CA ALA A 258 -23.34 5.58 16.96
C ALA A 258 -22.62 6.10 18.20
N LYS A 259 -23.05 7.24 18.75
CA LYS A 259 -22.49 7.80 19.99
C LYS A 259 -22.59 6.84 21.18
N GLY A 260 -23.73 6.17 21.36
CA GLY A 260 -23.93 5.19 22.44
C GLY A 260 -22.91 4.04 22.39
N ILE A 261 -22.75 3.43 21.22
CA ILE A 261 -21.80 2.33 21.02
C ILE A 261 -20.35 2.80 21.13
N LEU A 262 -20.04 3.99 20.61
CA LEU A 262 -18.70 4.55 20.73
C LEU A 262 -18.34 4.89 22.19
N LEU A 263 -19.31 5.31 23.01
CA LEU A 263 -19.13 5.47 24.45
C LEU A 263 -18.92 4.13 25.15
N GLU A 264 -19.65 3.08 24.80
CA GLU A 264 -19.39 1.74 25.34
C GLU A 264 -17.99 1.22 24.95
N LEU A 265 -17.54 1.51 23.73
CA LEU A 265 -16.18 1.20 23.29
C LEU A 265 -15.12 1.89 24.14
N THR A 266 -15.37 3.10 24.66
CA THR A 266 -14.44 3.78 25.59
C THR A 266 -14.12 2.92 26.82
N GLN A 267 -15.07 2.09 27.27
CA GLN A 267 -14.92 1.24 28.46
C GLN A 267 -14.14 -0.05 28.18
N LEU A 268 -13.97 -0.39 26.89
CA LEU A 268 -13.29 -1.59 26.41
C LEU A 268 -11.88 -1.29 25.87
N ILE A 269 -11.50 -0.01 25.83
CA ILE A 269 -10.15 0.46 25.55
C ILE A 269 -9.14 -0.31 26.40
N GLY A 270 -8.18 -0.95 25.74
CA GLY A 270 -7.12 -1.74 26.37
C GLY A 270 -7.40 -3.24 26.40
N LYS A 271 -8.62 -3.66 26.06
CA LYS A 271 -9.07 -5.07 26.10
C LYS A 271 -9.48 -5.62 24.75
N LEU A 272 -9.49 -4.81 23.70
CA LEU A 272 -9.79 -5.26 22.34
C LEU A 272 -8.71 -6.27 21.92
N PRO A 273 -9.07 -7.47 21.44
CA PRO A 273 -8.11 -8.37 20.80
C PRO A 273 -7.74 -7.84 19.41
N ASN A 274 -6.67 -8.39 18.83
CA ASN A 274 -6.41 -8.19 17.41
C ASN A 274 -7.46 -8.93 16.59
N SER A 275 -7.86 -8.38 15.43
CA SER A 275 -8.61 -9.18 14.46
C SER A 275 -7.71 -10.23 13.80
N PRO A 276 -8.29 -11.31 13.22
CA PRO A 276 -7.54 -12.22 12.35
C PRO A 276 -6.80 -11.50 11.21
N ALA A 277 -7.38 -10.45 10.64
CA ALA A 277 -6.70 -9.63 9.63
C ALA A 277 -5.48 -8.89 10.20
N HIS A 278 -5.59 -8.30 11.38
CA HIS A 278 -4.47 -7.62 12.03
C HIS A 278 -3.35 -8.61 12.38
N GLU A 279 -3.69 -9.78 12.94
CA GLU A 279 -2.69 -10.83 13.24
C GLU A 279 -1.95 -11.30 11.99
N GLU A 280 -2.66 -11.52 10.88
CA GLU A 280 -2.04 -11.84 9.60
C GLU A 280 -1.07 -10.73 9.15
N LEU A 281 -1.45 -9.46 9.27
CA LEU A 281 -0.58 -8.36 8.84
C LEU A 281 0.68 -8.22 9.72
N ILE A 282 0.57 -8.47 11.04
CA ILE A 282 1.74 -8.56 11.93
C ILE A 282 2.67 -9.67 11.43
N GLN A 283 2.11 -10.88 11.18
CA GLN A 283 2.89 -12.00 10.66
C GLN A 283 3.56 -11.67 9.33
N ARG A 284 2.88 -10.94 8.45
CA ARG A 284 3.42 -10.49 7.17
C ARG A 284 4.56 -9.50 7.32
N VAL A 285 4.50 -8.57 8.26
CA VAL A 285 5.57 -7.57 8.48
C VAL A 285 6.76 -8.21 9.17
N ASP A 286 6.52 -9.09 10.15
CA ASP A 286 7.56 -9.75 10.96
C ASP A 286 8.17 -11.00 10.31
N ARG A 287 7.73 -11.37 9.10
CA ARG A 287 8.12 -12.64 8.48
C ARG A 287 9.62 -12.73 8.23
N ASP A 288 10.13 -13.96 8.29
CA ASP A 288 11.48 -14.25 7.83
C ASP A 288 11.59 -14.04 6.30
N TRP A 289 12.47 -13.13 5.92
CA TRP A 289 12.76 -12.81 4.53
C TRP A 289 13.38 -13.97 3.75
N ASN A 290 14.09 -14.90 4.40
CA ASN A 290 14.58 -16.11 3.73
C ASN A 290 13.43 -17.05 3.37
N LYS A 291 12.45 -17.20 4.28
CA LYS A 291 11.20 -17.91 3.99
C LYS A 291 10.48 -17.25 2.82
N LEU A 292 10.40 -15.91 2.82
CA LEU A 292 9.76 -15.18 1.73
C LEU A 292 10.45 -15.39 0.37
N ASN A 293 11.78 -15.29 0.33
CA ASN A 293 12.55 -15.53 -0.88
C ASN A 293 12.38 -16.96 -1.38
N THR A 294 12.23 -17.93 -0.48
CA THR A 294 11.88 -19.32 -0.83
C THR A 294 10.51 -19.38 -1.50
N ILE A 295 9.47 -18.81 -0.87
CA ILE A 295 8.11 -18.76 -1.41
C ILE A 295 8.10 -18.12 -2.81
N LEU A 296 8.75 -16.98 -2.98
CA LEU A 296 8.83 -16.30 -4.27
C LEU A 296 9.58 -17.13 -5.30
N SER A 297 10.72 -17.71 -4.92
CA SER A 297 11.55 -18.50 -5.82
C SER A 297 10.88 -19.80 -6.28
N GLU A 298 10.03 -20.38 -5.44
CA GLU A 298 9.24 -21.58 -5.73
C GLU A 298 7.97 -21.25 -6.52
N THR A 299 7.27 -20.18 -6.16
CA THR A 299 6.01 -19.77 -6.80
C THR A 299 6.25 -19.23 -8.21
N TYR A 300 7.30 -18.43 -8.37
CA TYR A 300 7.67 -17.76 -9.62
C TYR A 300 8.86 -18.47 -10.28
N ASN A 301 8.75 -19.80 -10.40
CA ASN A 301 9.85 -20.65 -10.84
C ASN A 301 9.86 -21.02 -12.33
N LYS A 302 8.82 -20.60 -13.07
CA LYS A 302 8.63 -20.99 -14.47
C LYS A 302 9.77 -20.46 -15.33
N LYS A 303 10.35 -21.34 -16.15
CA LYS A 303 11.30 -20.92 -17.19
C LYS A 303 10.58 -19.95 -18.14
N PRO A 304 11.10 -18.72 -18.32
CA PRO A 304 10.45 -17.75 -19.19
C PRO A 304 10.64 -18.15 -20.66
N ASN A 305 9.60 -17.95 -21.47
CA ASN A 305 9.64 -18.19 -22.91
C ASN A 305 10.23 -17.00 -23.70
N SER A 306 10.39 -15.86 -23.05
CA SER A 306 10.92 -14.61 -23.62
C SER A 306 11.71 -13.85 -22.57
N LEU A 307 12.79 -13.19 -22.98
CA LEU A 307 13.63 -12.38 -22.09
C LEU A 307 13.03 -10.99 -21.92
N SER A 308 12.12 -10.79 -20.96
CA SER A 308 11.63 -9.47 -20.55
C SER A 308 12.32 -9.01 -19.26
N TYR A 309 12.27 -7.71 -18.94
CA TYR A 309 12.76 -7.20 -17.66
C TYR A 309 12.14 -7.94 -16.46
N ILE A 310 10.84 -8.28 -16.51
CA ILE A 310 10.14 -8.99 -15.42
C ILE A 310 10.81 -10.35 -15.17
N SER A 311 10.92 -11.17 -16.22
CA SER A 311 11.56 -12.48 -16.13
C SER A 311 13.04 -12.38 -15.75
N SER A 312 13.75 -11.37 -16.24
CA SER A 312 15.16 -11.15 -15.94
C SER A 312 15.39 -10.81 -14.47
N LEU A 313 14.56 -9.95 -13.89
CA LEU A 313 14.65 -9.59 -12.47
C LEU A 313 14.25 -10.77 -11.56
N ILE A 314 13.26 -11.57 -11.95
CA ILE A 314 12.93 -12.83 -11.23
C ILE A 314 14.13 -13.78 -11.27
N LEU A 315 14.71 -14.03 -12.45
CA LEU A 315 15.88 -14.91 -12.59
C LEU A 315 17.08 -14.40 -11.78
N LEU A 316 17.36 -13.09 -11.84
CA LEU A 316 18.44 -12.48 -11.09
C LEU A 316 18.21 -12.62 -9.58
N GLY A 317 17.01 -12.33 -9.08
CA GLY A 317 16.67 -12.47 -7.67
C GLY A 317 16.78 -13.91 -7.18
N ARG A 318 16.25 -14.87 -7.95
CA ARG A 318 16.36 -16.30 -7.65
C ARG A 318 17.79 -16.81 -7.66
N LEU A 319 18.60 -16.35 -8.63
CA LEU A 319 20.01 -16.73 -8.74
C LEU A 319 20.80 -16.20 -7.55
N ASN A 320 20.60 -14.94 -7.16
CA ASN A 320 21.22 -14.37 -5.97
C ASN A 320 20.81 -15.11 -4.71
N PHE A 321 19.51 -15.41 -4.54
CA PHE A 321 19.03 -16.16 -3.39
C PHE A 321 19.65 -17.56 -3.32
N ALA A 322 19.65 -18.31 -4.43
CA ALA A 322 20.27 -19.63 -4.51
C ALA A 322 21.77 -19.59 -4.18
N ALA A 323 22.50 -18.59 -4.69
CA ALA A 323 23.92 -18.41 -4.40
C ALA A 323 24.17 -18.12 -2.92
N LEU A 324 23.37 -17.23 -2.31
CA LEU A 324 23.46 -16.90 -0.88
C LEU A 324 23.10 -18.07 0.03
N SER A 325 22.16 -18.93 -0.40
CA SER A 325 21.78 -20.16 0.31
C SER A 325 22.76 -21.32 0.09
N GLY A 326 23.76 -21.17 -0.78
CA GLY A 326 24.68 -22.25 -1.14
C GLY A 326 24.03 -23.39 -1.96
N ASP A 327 22.89 -23.15 -2.60
CA ASP A 327 22.21 -24.15 -3.43
C ASP A 327 22.83 -24.21 -4.83
N VAL A 328 23.95 -24.95 -4.91
CA VAL A 328 24.72 -25.13 -6.15
C VAL A 328 23.87 -25.75 -7.27
N LYS A 329 22.90 -26.61 -6.95
CA LYS A 329 22.02 -27.24 -7.95
C LYS A 329 21.08 -26.22 -8.56
N ALA A 330 20.46 -25.38 -7.73
CA ALA A 330 19.60 -24.30 -8.21
C ALA A 330 20.41 -23.28 -9.03
N VAL A 331 21.60 -22.87 -8.57
CA VAL A 331 22.49 -21.99 -9.32
C VAL A 331 22.82 -22.57 -10.69
N THR A 332 23.23 -23.85 -10.75
CA THR A 332 23.59 -24.51 -12.02
C THR A 332 22.42 -24.51 -12.99
N LYS A 333 21.22 -24.92 -12.54
CA LYS A 333 20.02 -24.94 -13.36
C LYS A 333 19.62 -23.54 -13.85
N LEU A 334 19.66 -22.54 -12.98
CA LEU A 334 19.34 -21.16 -13.37
C LEU A 334 20.35 -20.64 -14.39
N MET A 335 21.63 -20.94 -14.23
CA MET A 335 22.66 -20.59 -15.22
C MET A 335 22.46 -21.32 -16.56
N ASP A 336 21.98 -22.57 -16.57
CA ASP A 336 21.55 -23.25 -17.81
C ASP A 336 20.41 -22.49 -18.50
N ASP A 337 19.36 -22.12 -17.75
CA ASP A 337 18.22 -21.38 -18.29
C ASP A 337 18.64 -20.00 -18.84
N ILE A 338 19.56 -19.32 -18.18
CA ILE A 338 20.12 -18.02 -18.61
C ILE A 338 20.93 -18.17 -19.91
N ARG A 339 21.70 -19.26 -20.07
CA ARG A 339 22.43 -19.55 -21.31
C ARG A 339 21.48 -19.77 -22.49
N ASP A 340 20.40 -20.52 -22.30
CA ASP A 340 19.39 -20.73 -23.34
C ASP A 340 18.72 -19.42 -23.77
N LEU A 341 18.45 -18.54 -22.80
CA LEU A 341 17.89 -17.21 -23.08
C LEU A 341 18.87 -16.32 -23.84
N ALA A 342 20.17 -16.39 -23.52
CA ALA A 342 21.20 -15.64 -24.25
C ALA A 342 21.30 -16.10 -25.71
N GLN A 343 21.29 -17.42 -25.96
CA GLN A 343 21.24 -17.97 -27.32
C GLN A 343 19.98 -17.53 -28.07
N THR A 344 18.83 -17.53 -27.38
CA THR A 344 17.56 -17.07 -27.95
C THR A 344 17.61 -15.59 -28.32
N ALA A 345 18.18 -14.73 -27.45
CA ALA A 345 18.31 -13.30 -27.71
C ALA A 345 19.24 -12.99 -28.90
N ILE A 346 20.27 -13.81 -29.13
CA ILE A 346 21.13 -13.70 -30.32
C ILE A 346 20.37 -14.11 -31.58
N ALA A 347 19.70 -15.27 -31.55
CA ALA A 347 18.97 -15.79 -32.70
C ALA A 347 17.72 -14.95 -33.04
N LYS A 348 17.12 -14.33 -32.03
CA LYS A 348 15.94 -13.47 -32.12
C LYS A 348 16.21 -12.22 -31.29
N PRO A 349 16.88 -11.21 -31.89
CA PRO A 349 17.12 -9.94 -31.22
C PRO A 349 15.84 -9.33 -30.64
N PRO A 350 15.91 -8.65 -29.48
CA PRO A 350 14.78 -7.99 -28.85
C PRO A 350 14.00 -7.10 -29.83
N LYS A 351 12.66 -7.13 -29.75
CA LYS A 351 11.75 -6.34 -30.60
C LYS A 351 10.81 -5.44 -29.79
N SER A 352 11.07 -5.31 -28.50
CA SER A 352 10.30 -4.45 -27.60
C SER A 352 11.20 -3.91 -26.48
N SER A 353 10.86 -2.76 -25.91
CA SER A 353 11.64 -2.18 -24.81
C SER A 353 11.75 -3.08 -23.57
N PRO A 354 10.69 -3.78 -23.12
CA PRO A 354 10.81 -4.77 -22.04
C PRO A 354 11.84 -5.86 -22.34
N GLU A 355 11.97 -6.28 -23.61
CA GLU A 355 12.95 -7.30 -23.99
C GLU A 355 14.38 -6.76 -24.00
N VAL A 356 14.57 -5.53 -24.48
CA VAL A 356 15.86 -4.83 -24.44
C VAL A 356 16.34 -4.72 -22.99
N ALA A 357 15.49 -4.26 -22.09
CA ALA A 357 15.82 -4.15 -20.67
C ALA A 357 16.08 -5.52 -20.02
N GLY A 358 15.48 -6.58 -20.55
CA GLY A 358 15.74 -7.96 -20.14
C GLY A 358 17.22 -8.35 -20.29
N LEU A 359 17.95 -7.73 -21.23
CA LEU A 359 19.39 -7.97 -21.44
C LEU A 359 20.27 -7.50 -20.27
N LEU A 360 19.77 -6.61 -19.40
CA LEU A 360 20.49 -6.19 -18.19
C LEU A 360 20.91 -7.38 -17.33
N LEU A 361 20.17 -8.50 -17.38
CA LEU A 361 20.56 -9.76 -16.73
C LEU A 361 21.97 -10.19 -17.14
N PHE A 362 22.26 -10.25 -18.44
CA PHE A 362 23.55 -10.68 -18.96
C PHE A 362 24.65 -9.68 -18.59
N GLY A 363 24.33 -8.39 -18.64
CA GLY A 363 25.23 -7.33 -18.24
C GLY A 363 25.65 -7.40 -16.78
N ILE A 364 24.68 -7.57 -15.88
CA ILE A 364 24.95 -7.67 -14.44
C ILE A 364 25.81 -8.90 -14.16
N LEU A 365 25.52 -10.06 -14.78
CA LEU A 365 26.35 -11.26 -14.66
C LEU A 365 27.79 -11.05 -15.14
N GLN A 366 28.00 -10.19 -16.14
CA GLN A 366 29.33 -9.82 -16.64
C GLN A 366 30.08 -8.89 -15.69
N LEU A 367 29.40 -8.15 -14.81
CA LEU A 367 30.05 -7.23 -13.88
C LEU A 367 30.30 -7.88 -12.50
N THR A 368 29.41 -8.75 -12.03
CA THR A 368 29.47 -9.31 -10.68
C THR A 368 30.50 -10.45 -10.55
N PHE A 369 31.51 -10.26 -9.70
CA PHE A 369 32.62 -11.22 -9.50
C PHE A 369 32.17 -12.62 -9.06
N ASP A 370 31.21 -12.70 -8.13
CA ASP A 370 30.69 -13.97 -7.65
C ASP A 370 29.99 -14.76 -8.76
N PHE A 371 29.44 -14.11 -9.78
CA PHE A 371 28.87 -14.79 -10.96
C PHE A 371 29.92 -15.06 -12.04
N LYS A 372 30.99 -14.26 -12.15
CA LYS A 372 32.11 -14.51 -13.06
C LYS A 372 32.80 -15.85 -12.81
N GLN A 373 32.86 -16.31 -11.57
CA GLN A 373 33.41 -17.63 -11.22
C GLN A 373 32.49 -18.80 -11.61
N PHE A 374 31.18 -18.57 -11.71
CA PHE A 374 30.20 -19.58 -12.17
C PHE A 374 30.03 -19.59 -13.69
N ALA A 375 30.40 -18.49 -14.36
CA ALA A 375 30.35 -18.37 -15.81
C ALA A 375 31.68 -18.79 -16.45
N LEU A 376 31.62 -19.76 -17.36
CA LEU A 376 32.78 -20.12 -18.17
C LEU A 376 33.10 -18.98 -19.15
N GLU A 377 34.34 -18.91 -19.64
CA GLU A 377 34.73 -17.90 -20.64
C GLU A 377 33.82 -17.91 -21.88
N LYS A 378 33.35 -19.10 -22.28
CA LYS A 378 32.37 -19.24 -23.37
C LYS A 378 31.02 -18.59 -23.04
N ASP A 379 30.61 -18.59 -21.78
CA ASP A 379 29.34 -18.01 -21.31
C ASP A 379 29.46 -16.49 -21.32
N ARG A 380 30.61 -15.94 -20.89
CA ARG A 380 30.90 -14.50 -20.99
C ARG A 380 30.84 -14.01 -22.44
N LYS A 381 31.42 -14.75 -23.39
CA LYS A 381 31.34 -14.41 -24.82
C LYS A 381 29.89 -14.46 -25.32
N LEU A 382 29.14 -15.47 -24.94
CA LEU A 382 27.72 -15.61 -25.28
C LEU A 382 26.88 -14.44 -24.75
N TYR A 383 27.08 -14.05 -23.49
CA TYR A 383 26.38 -12.92 -22.87
C TYR A 383 26.71 -11.60 -23.54
N LEU A 384 27.98 -11.37 -23.90
CA LEU A 384 28.39 -10.17 -24.65
C LEU A 384 27.73 -10.14 -26.04
N GLN A 385 27.68 -11.26 -26.76
CA GLN A 385 26.98 -11.34 -28.05
C GLN A 385 25.48 -11.03 -27.92
N ALA A 386 24.81 -11.55 -26.88
CA ALA A 386 23.41 -11.24 -26.62
C ALA A 386 23.18 -9.74 -26.31
N LEU A 387 24.10 -9.12 -25.56
CA LEU A 387 24.06 -7.70 -25.27
C LEU A 387 24.19 -6.86 -26.55
N HIS A 388 25.16 -7.16 -27.42
CA HIS A 388 25.32 -6.50 -28.73
C HIS A 388 24.06 -6.61 -29.59
N ALA A 389 23.44 -7.80 -29.64
CA ALA A 389 22.22 -8.02 -30.43
C ALA A 389 21.05 -7.08 -30.06
N GLY A 390 21.00 -6.56 -28.83
CA GLY A 390 20.03 -5.53 -28.44
C GLY A 390 20.58 -4.12 -28.47
N ALA A 391 21.74 -3.88 -27.85
CA ALA A 391 22.29 -2.54 -27.65
C ALA A 391 22.68 -1.84 -28.96
N ASP A 392 23.16 -2.60 -29.97
CA ASP A 392 23.53 -2.03 -31.27
C ASP A 392 22.32 -1.48 -32.05
N GLN A 393 21.09 -1.82 -31.66
CA GLN A 393 19.88 -1.23 -32.25
C GLN A 393 19.69 0.26 -31.88
N ALA A 394 20.47 0.80 -30.94
CA ALA A 394 20.48 2.23 -30.61
C ALA A 394 21.24 3.09 -31.65
N PHE A 395 21.79 2.50 -32.70
CA PHE A 395 22.61 3.17 -33.71
C PHE A 395 22.01 3.02 -35.11
N ASP A 396 22.29 3.99 -35.96
CA ASP A 396 22.01 3.90 -37.40
C ASP A 396 23.07 3.04 -38.14
N PRO A 397 22.87 2.73 -39.44
CA PRO A 397 23.84 1.94 -40.21
C PRO A 397 25.25 2.55 -40.33
N SER A 398 25.42 3.85 -40.01
CA SER A 398 26.73 4.52 -39.97
C SER A 398 27.41 4.42 -38.61
N GLY A 399 26.76 3.80 -37.61
CA GLY A 399 27.25 3.69 -36.24
C GLY A 399 27.00 4.92 -35.38
N LYS A 400 26.19 5.87 -35.86
CA LYS A 400 25.83 7.07 -35.09
C LYS A 400 24.65 6.78 -34.16
N PRO A 401 24.67 7.28 -32.90
CA PRO A 401 23.52 7.12 -32.00
C PRO A 401 22.24 7.71 -32.59
N LEU A 402 21.15 6.96 -32.48
CA LEU A 402 19.81 7.46 -32.78
C LEU A 402 19.41 8.52 -31.73
N PRO A 403 18.60 9.54 -32.10
CA PRO A 403 18.12 10.52 -31.13
C PRO A 403 17.34 9.90 -29.97
N ILE A 404 16.58 8.83 -30.25
CA ILE A 404 15.88 8.01 -29.28
C ILE A 404 15.98 6.57 -29.76
N ALA A 405 16.40 5.66 -28.87
CA ALA A 405 16.49 4.25 -29.19
C ALA A 405 15.11 3.63 -29.50
N PRO A 406 15.04 2.55 -30.30
CA PRO A 406 13.77 1.98 -30.76
C PRO A 406 12.82 1.51 -29.65
N HIS A 407 11.57 1.27 -30.03
CA HIS A 407 10.52 0.71 -29.16
C HIS A 407 10.09 1.56 -27.96
N HIS A 408 10.65 2.76 -27.79
CA HIS A 408 10.40 3.67 -26.66
C HIS A 408 8.92 4.02 -26.43
N GLY A 409 8.08 3.99 -27.47
CA GLY A 409 6.64 4.29 -27.38
C GLY A 409 6.28 5.72 -26.96
N ASP A 410 7.28 6.60 -26.87
CA ASP A 410 7.25 7.91 -26.19
C ASP A 410 6.94 7.80 -24.69
N MET A 411 7.30 6.68 -24.06
CA MET A 411 7.00 6.42 -22.66
C MET A 411 8.21 6.64 -21.76
N SER A 412 8.01 7.23 -20.57
CA SER A 412 9.07 7.43 -19.56
C SER A 412 9.78 6.11 -19.19
N ASP A 413 9.08 4.98 -19.33
CA ASP A 413 9.58 3.61 -19.26
C ASP A 413 10.91 3.44 -20.00
N ALA A 414 11.06 4.06 -21.17
CA ALA A 414 12.23 3.94 -22.03
C ALA A 414 13.55 4.33 -21.32
N ILE A 415 13.50 5.20 -20.32
CA ILE A 415 14.66 5.57 -19.50
C ILE A 415 15.26 4.35 -18.82
N PHE A 416 14.44 3.51 -18.16
CA PHE A 416 14.91 2.24 -17.61
C PHE A 416 15.26 1.24 -18.71
N MET A 417 14.48 1.22 -19.79
CA MET A 417 14.63 0.15 -20.77
C MET A 417 15.92 0.23 -21.58
N TRP A 418 16.50 1.42 -21.71
CA TRP A 418 17.65 1.68 -22.58
C TRP A 418 18.86 2.29 -21.86
N SER A 419 18.67 3.35 -21.08
CA SER A 419 19.79 4.11 -20.51
C SER A 419 20.76 3.25 -19.70
N PRO A 420 20.32 2.44 -18.72
CA PRO A 420 21.25 1.61 -17.95
C PRO A 420 21.92 0.53 -18.80
N LEU A 421 21.25 -0.02 -19.82
CA LEU A 421 21.84 -1.02 -20.71
C LEU A 421 23.00 -0.42 -21.52
N LEU A 422 22.80 0.77 -22.07
CA LEU A 422 23.81 1.47 -22.87
C LEU A 422 25.02 1.88 -22.01
N VAL A 423 24.78 2.42 -20.80
CA VAL A 423 25.88 2.71 -19.88
C VAL A 423 26.63 1.43 -19.49
N LEU A 424 25.91 0.36 -19.18
CA LEU A 424 26.51 -0.93 -18.87
C LEU A 424 27.34 -1.49 -20.04
N MET A 425 26.89 -1.31 -21.28
CA MET A 425 27.66 -1.71 -22.46
C MET A 425 28.97 -0.96 -22.55
N HIS A 426 28.97 0.35 -22.33
CA HIS A 426 30.21 1.11 -22.23
C HIS A 426 31.11 0.56 -21.12
N THR A 427 30.58 0.27 -19.93
CA THR A 427 31.38 -0.24 -18.81
C THR A 427 32.00 -1.61 -19.06
N ILE A 428 31.37 -2.46 -19.89
CA ILE A 428 31.90 -3.79 -20.25
C ILE A 428 32.89 -3.72 -21.42
N THR A 429 32.61 -2.89 -22.43
CA THR A 429 33.33 -2.88 -23.72
C THR A 429 34.35 -1.75 -23.86
N GLU A 430 34.25 -0.73 -23.00
CA GLU A 430 34.96 0.55 -23.09
C GLU A 430 34.66 1.36 -24.38
N GLU A 431 33.65 0.95 -25.16
CA GLU A 431 33.24 1.68 -26.36
C GLU A 431 32.48 2.97 -25.99
N ALA A 432 33.07 4.14 -26.26
CA ALA A 432 32.50 5.45 -25.93
C ALA A 432 31.11 5.70 -26.55
N ARG A 433 30.85 5.14 -27.74
CA ARG A 433 29.59 5.34 -28.48
C ARG A 433 28.34 4.97 -27.68
N TYR A 434 28.42 3.98 -26.78
CA TYR A 434 27.27 3.59 -25.96
C TYR A 434 26.98 4.60 -24.85
N LEU A 435 28.01 5.21 -24.26
CA LEU A 435 27.82 6.24 -23.24
C LEU A 435 27.20 7.50 -23.86
N ASP A 436 27.66 7.88 -25.05
CA ASP A 436 27.07 8.96 -25.84
C ASP A 436 25.60 8.66 -26.18
N ALA A 437 25.31 7.43 -26.64
CA ALA A 437 23.95 7.00 -26.93
C ALA A 437 23.05 7.04 -25.68
N ALA A 438 23.56 6.64 -24.51
CA ALA A 438 22.82 6.70 -23.25
C ALA A 438 22.44 8.15 -22.88
N LEU A 439 23.38 9.09 -23.01
CA LEU A 439 23.14 10.50 -22.73
C LEU A 439 22.15 11.12 -23.73
N ILE A 440 22.33 10.86 -25.02
CA ILE A 440 21.44 11.35 -26.09
C ILE A 440 20.02 10.83 -25.86
N HIS A 441 19.87 9.52 -25.66
CA HIS A 441 18.57 8.91 -25.42
C HIS A 441 17.88 9.47 -24.17
N THR A 442 18.60 9.54 -23.04
CA THR A 442 18.03 9.99 -21.77
C THR A 442 17.58 11.44 -21.86
N ARG A 443 18.40 12.33 -22.42
CA ARG A 443 18.04 13.75 -22.59
C ARG A 443 16.85 13.92 -23.52
N ALA A 444 16.77 13.15 -24.60
CA ALA A 444 15.64 13.18 -25.50
C ALA A 444 14.34 12.68 -24.84
N MET A 445 14.42 11.65 -24.01
CA MET A 445 13.28 11.17 -23.22
C MET A 445 12.89 12.15 -22.10
N GLN A 446 13.84 12.77 -21.41
CA GLN A 446 13.56 13.84 -20.45
C GLN A 446 12.86 15.02 -21.11
N LYS A 447 13.31 15.46 -22.30
CA LYS A 447 12.63 16.53 -23.06
C LYS A 447 11.16 16.19 -23.38
N LYS A 448 10.83 14.90 -23.52
CA LYS A 448 9.46 14.43 -23.78
C LYS A 448 8.65 14.23 -22.50
N CYS A 449 9.27 13.74 -21.44
CA CYS A 449 8.57 13.15 -20.30
C CYS A 449 8.80 13.89 -18.98
N LEU A 450 9.98 14.49 -18.76
CA LEU A 450 10.25 15.23 -17.53
C LEU A 450 9.44 16.54 -17.54
N ARG A 451 8.63 16.73 -16.51
CA ARG A 451 7.85 17.94 -16.26
C ARG A 451 8.69 18.98 -15.52
N GLU A 452 8.23 20.22 -15.53
CA GLU A 452 8.86 21.33 -14.81
C GLU A 452 8.88 21.11 -13.29
N ASP A 453 7.91 20.36 -12.76
CA ASP A 453 7.83 20.03 -11.34
C ASP A 453 8.71 18.85 -10.92
N GLY A 454 9.52 18.27 -11.83
CA GLY A 454 10.43 17.18 -11.55
C GLY A 454 9.84 15.77 -11.74
N LEU A 455 8.51 15.65 -11.89
CA LEU A 455 7.86 14.37 -12.16
C LEU A 455 7.98 13.99 -13.64
N TYR A 456 7.93 12.69 -13.93
CA TYR A 456 7.82 12.19 -15.29
C TYR A 456 6.34 11.96 -15.63
N ARG A 457 5.82 12.67 -16.62
CA ARG A 457 4.59 12.23 -17.30
C ARG A 457 4.89 10.91 -18.01
N HIS A 458 3.92 9.99 -18.05
CA HIS A 458 4.17 8.70 -18.69
C HIS A 458 4.45 8.87 -20.19
N SER A 459 3.72 9.73 -20.89
CA SER A 459 3.98 10.05 -22.30
C SER A 459 3.47 11.45 -22.66
N PRO A 460 3.91 12.06 -23.77
CA PRO A 460 3.41 13.36 -24.22
C PRO A 460 1.90 13.42 -24.55
N LEU A 461 1.16 12.31 -24.50
CA LEU A 461 -0.29 12.30 -24.75
C LEU A 461 -1.09 12.99 -23.63
N CYS A 462 -0.60 12.97 -22.39
CA CYS A 462 -1.21 13.69 -21.28
C CYS A 462 -0.19 13.95 -20.16
N GLU A 463 -0.55 14.80 -19.20
CA GLU A 463 0.33 15.18 -18.08
C GLU A 463 0.49 14.09 -17.00
N GLY A 464 -0.25 12.98 -17.08
CA GLY A 464 -0.35 12.00 -15.99
C GLY A 464 1.00 11.44 -15.54
N ALA A 465 1.37 11.73 -14.29
CA ALA A 465 2.57 11.20 -13.65
C ALA A 465 2.31 9.78 -13.13
N TRP A 466 2.21 8.82 -14.05
CA TRP A 466 1.95 7.42 -13.70
C TRP A 466 3.03 6.87 -12.77
N GLY A 467 2.61 6.20 -11.69
CA GLY A 467 3.47 5.73 -10.60
C GLY A 467 4.60 4.84 -11.10
N ARG A 468 4.28 3.76 -11.82
CA ARG A 468 5.31 2.87 -12.36
C ARG A 468 6.16 3.52 -13.46
N GLY A 469 5.61 4.47 -14.23
CA GLY A 469 6.37 5.27 -15.20
C GLY A 469 7.46 6.11 -14.55
N ASN A 470 7.17 6.69 -13.38
CA ASN A 470 8.15 7.39 -12.53
C ASN A 470 9.11 6.40 -11.85
N GLY A 471 8.61 5.25 -11.42
CA GLY A 471 9.44 4.15 -10.92
C GLY A 471 10.50 3.71 -11.94
N PHE A 472 10.14 3.61 -13.23
CA PHE A 472 11.11 3.30 -14.29
C PHE A 472 12.14 4.43 -14.45
N ALA A 473 11.75 5.69 -14.41
CA ALA A 473 12.72 6.78 -14.42
C ALA A 473 13.70 6.68 -13.23
N ALA A 474 13.19 6.44 -12.02
CA ALA A 474 14.02 6.26 -10.83
C ALA A 474 14.99 5.09 -10.96
N VAL A 475 14.50 3.89 -11.28
CA VAL A 475 15.36 2.68 -11.41
C VAL A 475 16.37 2.85 -12.55
N GLY A 476 15.93 3.36 -13.70
CA GLY A 476 16.77 3.55 -14.87
C GLY A 476 17.92 4.52 -14.65
N LEU A 477 17.63 5.69 -14.06
CA LEU A 477 18.62 6.70 -13.75
C LEU A 477 19.58 6.23 -12.65
N THR A 478 19.06 5.55 -11.61
CA THR A 478 19.91 5.00 -10.54
C THR A 478 20.86 3.93 -11.07
N LEU A 479 20.40 3.00 -11.91
CA LEU A 479 21.28 1.99 -12.53
C LEU A 479 22.29 2.60 -13.49
N ALA A 480 21.86 3.55 -14.33
CA ALA A 480 22.77 4.27 -15.22
C ALA A 480 23.83 5.04 -14.43
N ALA A 481 23.44 5.68 -13.32
CA ALA A 481 24.36 6.31 -12.39
C ALA A 481 25.32 5.30 -11.79
N ASP A 482 24.86 4.14 -11.33
CA ASP A 482 25.71 3.11 -10.72
C ASP A 482 26.77 2.58 -11.71
N PHE A 483 26.35 2.24 -12.93
CA PHE A 483 27.23 1.68 -13.95
C PHE A 483 28.19 2.69 -14.58
N ALA A 484 27.86 3.99 -14.59
CA ALA A 484 28.66 5.00 -15.28
C ALA A 484 30.09 5.11 -14.72
N PRO A 485 31.09 5.40 -15.57
CA PRO A 485 32.49 5.49 -15.17
C PRO A 485 32.71 6.53 -14.06
N PRO A 486 33.45 6.22 -12.99
CA PRO A 486 33.75 7.18 -11.93
C PRO A 486 34.39 8.47 -12.47
N GLY A 487 33.90 9.62 -12.01
CA GLY A 487 34.42 10.94 -12.40
C GLY A 487 34.05 11.43 -13.81
N SER A 488 33.27 10.67 -14.59
CA SER A 488 32.78 11.11 -15.90
C SER A 488 31.63 12.12 -15.80
N GLU A 489 31.46 12.99 -16.79
CA GLU A 489 30.28 13.88 -16.88
C GLU A 489 28.97 13.10 -16.94
N ALA A 490 28.98 11.92 -17.56
CA ALA A 490 27.82 11.04 -17.61
C ALA A 490 27.41 10.56 -16.21
N LYS A 491 28.40 10.19 -15.38
CA LYS A 491 28.19 9.79 -13.99
C LYS A 491 27.53 10.93 -13.20
N THR A 492 28.05 12.15 -13.31
CA THR A 492 27.43 13.34 -12.66
C THR A 492 25.99 13.55 -13.15
N PHE A 493 25.75 13.55 -14.46
CA PHE A 493 24.42 13.73 -15.04
C PHE A 493 23.40 12.70 -14.52
N PHE A 494 23.75 11.42 -14.56
CA PHE A 494 22.83 10.37 -14.11
C PHE A 494 22.64 10.38 -12.59
N GLN A 495 23.67 10.70 -11.82
CA GLN A 495 23.57 10.84 -10.36
C GLN A 495 22.61 11.96 -9.98
N GLU A 496 22.80 13.17 -10.52
CA GLU A 496 21.92 14.32 -10.25
C GLU A 496 20.47 14.01 -10.62
N ALA A 497 20.25 13.42 -11.80
CA ALA A 497 18.92 13.05 -12.26
C ALA A 497 18.28 11.95 -11.38
N ALA A 498 19.05 10.95 -10.94
CA ALA A 498 18.58 9.88 -10.07
C ALA A 498 18.24 10.41 -8.67
N ILE A 499 19.10 11.25 -8.09
CA ILE A 499 18.87 11.87 -6.79
C ILE A 499 17.60 12.71 -6.87
N ALA A 500 17.46 13.60 -7.86
CA ALA A 500 16.32 14.48 -7.97
C ALA A 500 14.96 13.74 -7.98
N ILE A 501 14.84 12.67 -8.78
CA ILE A 501 13.57 11.93 -8.85
C ILE A 501 13.34 11.07 -7.60
N VAL A 502 14.36 10.43 -7.04
CA VAL A 502 14.19 9.59 -5.83
C VAL A 502 13.86 10.48 -4.63
N ASP A 503 14.54 11.61 -4.47
CA ASP A 503 14.29 12.60 -3.41
C ASP A 503 12.83 13.03 -3.43
N GLN A 504 12.38 13.56 -4.57
CA GLN A 504 11.01 14.01 -4.74
C GLN A 504 9.96 12.91 -4.46
N LEU A 505 10.17 11.68 -4.95
CA LEU A 505 9.20 10.60 -4.75
C LEU A 505 9.17 10.14 -3.29
N THR A 506 10.33 10.06 -2.62
CA THR A 506 10.38 9.66 -1.21
C THR A 506 9.75 10.71 -0.30
N GLU A 507 10.01 12.00 -0.51
CA GLU A 507 9.39 13.10 0.25
C GLU A 507 7.86 13.07 0.11
N ARG A 508 7.35 12.98 -1.13
CA ARG A 508 5.91 12.92 -1.40
C ARG A 508 5.25 11.72 -0.73
N SER A 509 5.90 10.57 -0.76
CA SER A 509 5.37 9.38 -0.10
C SER A 509 5.35 9.53 1.42
N LEU A 510 6.45 10.01 2.02
CA LEU A 510 6.57 10.21 3.47
C LEU A 510 5.58 11.25 4.00
N ALA A 511 5.24 12.27 3.22
CA ALA A 511 4.24 13.27 3.55
C ALA A 511 2.79 12.82 3.26
N SER A 512 2.58 11.64 2.68
CA SER A 512 1.25 11.14 2.33
C SER A 512 0.56 10.45 3.51
N ALA A 513 -0.74 10.18 3.35
CA ALA A 513 -1.53 9.42 4.33
C ALA A 513 -1.10 7.95 4.50
N THR A 514 -0.26 7.44 3.60
CA THR A 514 0.26 6.07 3.61
C THR A 514 1.77 6.12 3.38
N PRO A 515 2.57 6.60 4.35
CA PRO A 515 4.02 6.67 4.20
C PRO A 515 4.60 5.33 3.75
N GLY A 516 5.50 5.37 2.76
CA GLY A 516 6.07 4.18 2.13
C GLY A 516 5.32 3.69 0.89
N MET A 517 4.11 4.19 0.63
CA MET A 517 3.38 3.92 -0.61
C MET A 517 3.35 5.17 -1.50
N LEU A 518 3.60 4.94 -2.78
CA LEU A 518 3.28 5.87 -3.86
C LEU A 518 1.92 5.51 -4.46
N THR A 519 1.33 6.49 -5.12
CA THR A 519 0.03 6.37 -5.79
C THR A 519 0.19 5.95 -7.25
N GLN A 520 -0.86 5.37 -7.82
CA GLN A 520 -0.95 5.03 -9.25
C GLN A 520 -0.72 6.27 -10.12
N LEU A 521 -1.11 7.45 -9.67
CA LEU A 521 -0.76 8.74 -10.24
C LEU A 521 -0.13 9.59 -9.13
N ILE A 522 1.17 9.86 -9.22
CA ILE A 522 2.01 10.40 -8.13
C ILE A 522 1.47 11.71 -7.54
N ASP A 523 0.89 12.55 -8.40
CA ASP A 523 0.34 13.86 -8.08
C ASP A 523 -1.18 13.86 -7.85
N GLU A 524 -1.82 12.68 -7.87
CA GLU A 524 -3.25 12.51 -7.59
C GLU A 524 -3.45 11.61 -6.36
N PRO A 525 -3.55 12.20 -5.16
CA PRO A 525 -3.62 11.45 -3.90
C PRO A 525 -4.83 10.51 -3.81
N SER A 526 -5.88 10.74 -4.59
CA SER A 526 -7.08 9.89 -4.66
C SER A 526 -6.90 8.64 -5.49
N SER A 527 -5.83 8.52 -6.28
CA SER A 527 -5.52 7.29 -6.99
C SER A 527 -4.98 6.22 -6.02
N TYR A 528 -5.23 4.94 -6.34
CA TYR A 528 -4.90 3.84 -5.43
C TYR A 528 -3.39 3.74 -5.18
N ARG A 529 -3.02 3.18 -4.03
CA ARG A 529 -1.60 2.96 -3.67
C ARG A 529 -1.04 1.83 -4.51
N GLU A 530 0.03 2.08 -5.27
CA GLU A 530 0.53 1.14 -6.26
C GLU A 530 1.77 0.41 -5.75
N PHE A 531 1.74 -0.91 -5.82
CA PHE A 531 2.77 -1.77 -5.24
C PHE A 531 4.12 -1.63 -5.96
N THR A 532 4.12 -1.71 -7.30
CA THR A 532 5.37 -1.82 -8.05
C THR A 532 6.19 -0.53 -8.04
N SER A 533 5.56 0.64 -8.18
CA SER A 533 6.21 1.94 -8.11
C SER A 533 6.86 2.16 -6.75
N SER A 534 6.15 1.82 -5.67
CA SER A 534 6.65 1.96 -4.30
C SER A 534 7.89 1.08 -4.08
N ALA A 535 7.85 -0.17 -4.55
CA ALA A 535 8.97 -1.10 -4.49
C ALA A 535 10.17 -0.65 -5.36
N MET A 536 9.91 -0.13 -6.56
CA MET A 536 10.95 0.40 -7.45
C MET A 536 11.70 1.58 -6.83
N VAL A 537 10.96 2.53 -6.25
CA VAL A 537 11.57 3.69 -5.58
C VAL A 537 12.30 3.28 -4.31
N ALA A 538 11.79 2.29 -3.56
CA ALA A 538 12.48 1.77 -2.38
C ALA A 538 13.80 1.09 -2.76
N TRP A 539 13.82 0.37 -3.88
CA TRP A 539 15.03 -0.21 -4.42
C TRP A 539 16.03 0.88 -4.84
N SER A 540 15.60 1.90 -5.59
CA SER A 540 16.47 3.01 -6.00
C SER A 540 17.04 3.79 -4.82
N ALA A 541 16.20 4.10 -3.82
CA ALA A 541 16.63 4.71 -2.57
C ALA A 541 17.68 3.83 -1.86
N GLY A 542 17.47 2.51 -1.84
CA GLY A 542 18.42 1.57 -1.26
C GLY A 542 19.78 1.58 -1.97
N VAL A 543 19.80 1.66 -3.31
CA VAL A 543 21.06 1.78 -4.07
C VAL A 543 21.77 3.09 -3.74
N LEU A 544 21.04 4.22 -3.72
CA LEU A 544 21.61 5.52 -3.37
C LEU A 544 22.19 5.51 -1.95
N VAL A 545 21.51 4.90 -0.98
CA VAL A 545 22.01 4.76 0.39
C VAL A 545 23.29 3.92 0.48
N SER A 546 23.37 2.82 -0.28
CA SER A 546 24.58 1.98 -0.34
C SER A 546 25.75 2.63 -1.08
N SER A 547 25.50 3.72 -1.78
CA SER A 547 26.47 4.39 -2.63
C SER A 547 27.12 5.59 -1.94
N LYS A 548 28.15 6.16 -2.57
CA LYS A 548 28.77 7.44 -2.15
C LYS A 548 28.10 8.65 -2.80
N LEU A 549 26.88 8.50 -3.32
CA LEU A 549 26.23 9.50 -4.19
C LEU A 549 25.46 10.57 -3.42
N VAL A 550 25.11 10.31 -2.16
CA VAL A 550 24.28 11.20 -1.35
C VAL A 550 24.89 11.45 0.03
N ASP A 551 24.59 12.62 0.59
CA ASP A 551 24.92 13.02 1.95
C ASP A 551 24.12 12.23 3.01
N ASP A 552 24.48 12.40 4.28
CA ASP A 552 23.89 11.62 5.38
C ASP A 552 22.45 12.02 5.71
N ASP A 553 22.05 13.25 5.43
CA ASP A 553 20.66 13.71 5.61
C ASP A 553 19.74 12.99 4.63
N ARG A 554 20.11 12.96 3.34
CA ARG A 554 19.39 12.18 2.32
C ARG A 554 19.40 10.70 2.61
N LYS A 555 20.51 10.12 3.10
CA LYS A 555 20.51 8.72 3.54
C LYS A 555 19.48 8.48 4.63
N THR A 556 19.36 9.38 5.60
CA THR A 556 18.40 9.26 6.71
C THR A 556 16.96 9.31 6.20
N GLN A 557 16.65 10.24 5.30
CA GLN A 557 15.34 10.30 4.63
C GLN A 557 15.04 9.04 3.82
N PHE A 558 15.97 8.60 2.99
CA PHE A 558 15.81 7.39 2.16
C PHE A 558 15.63 6.15 3.01
N ARG A 559 16.34 6.02 4.14
CA ARG A 559 16.14 4.94 5.11
C ARG A 559 14.76 4.96 5.74
N SER A 560 14.27 6.15 6.09
CA SER A 560 12.91 6.33 6.60
C SER A 560 11.87 5.86 5.59
N TYR A 561 12.04 6.25 4.32
CA TYR A 561 11.18 5.78 3.23
C TYR A 561 11.28 4.27 3.00
N ILE A 562 12.48 3.70 2.93
CA ILE A 562 12.70 2.25 2.74
C ILE A 562 12.01 1.45 3.84
N THR A 563 12.12 1.91 5.09
CA THR A 563 11.50 1.25 6.25
C THR A 563 9.97 1.27 6.15
N ALA A 564 9.40 2.44 5.84
CA ALA A 564 7.95 2.59 5.65
C ALA A 564 7.44 1.78 4.45
N ALA A 565 8.18 1.77 3.33
CA ALA A 565 7.83 1.02 2.14
C ALA A 565 7.90 -0.49 2.40
N LEU A 566 8.93 -0.99 3.08
CA LEU A 566 9.03 -2.41 3.42
C LEU A 566 7.87 -2.88 4.30
N ASP A 567 7.48 -2.09 5.30
CA ASP A 567 6.28 -2.38 6.09
C ASP A 567 5.03 -2.47 5.20
N GLN A 568 4.77 -1.47 4.36
CA GLN A 568 3.56 -1.42 3.53
C GLN A 568 3.52 -2.47 2.40
N LEU A 569 4.66 -2.77 1.79
CA LEU A 569 4.79 -3.80 0.77
C LEU A 569 4.63 -5.19 1.37
N SER A 570 5.15 -5.41 2.59
CA SER A 570 4.97 -6.68 3.32
C SER A 570 3.50 -6.98 3.57
N ARG A 571 2.72 -6.00 4.02
CA ARG A 571 1.27 -6.15 4.23
C ARG A 571 0.53 -6.61 2.97
N ARG A 572 0.95 -6.11 1.82
CA ARG A 572 0.36 -6.37 0.49
C ARG A 572 0.86 -7.64 -0.18
N MET A 573 1.66 -8.45 0.51
CA MET A 573 2.17 -9.71 -0.01
C MET A 573 1.77 -10.87 0.92
N ALA A 574 1.07 -11.86 0.39
CA ALA A 574 0.68 -13.05 1.14
C ALA A 574 1.78 -14.13 1.15
N ASP A 575 1.68 -15.07 2.08
CA ASP A 575 2.63 -16.19 2.25
C ASP A 575 2.55 -17.25 1.14
N ASP A 576 1.59 -17.16 0.23
CA ASP A 576 1.50 -17.98 -0.98
C ASP A 576 2.12 -17.31 -2.23
N GLY A 577 2.75 -16.14 -2.03
CA GLY A 577 3.32 -15.32 -3.09
C GLY A 577 2.30 -14.46 -3.85
N SER A 578 1.06 -14.35 -3.38
CA SER A 578 0.06 -13.44 -3.93
C SER A 578 0.28 -12.00 -3.49
N PHE A 579 -0.12 -11.05 -4.33
CA PHE A 579 0.02 -9.61 -4.12
C PHE A 579 -1.33 -8.89 -4.14
N VAL A 580 -1.35 -7.69 -3.57
CA VAL A 580 -2.44 -6.72 -3.66
C VAL A 580 -1.88 -5.41 -4.22
N ASP A 581 -2.66 -4.74 -5.07
CA ASP A 581 -2.37 -3.43 -5.66
C ASP A 581 -1.22 -3.36 -6.68
N VAL A 582 -0.97 -4.44 -7.40
CA VAL A 582 -0.01 -4.43 -8.52
C VAL A 582 -0.71 -3.96 -9.79
N CYS A 583 -0.39 -2.78 -10.31
CA CYS A 583 -0.97 -2.28 -11.55
C CYS A 583 -0.66 -3.23 -12.72
N VAL A 584 -1.68 -3.60 -13.51
CA VAL A 584 -1.47 -4.47 -14.67
C VAL A 584 -0.59 -3.80 -15.74
N GLY A 585 -0.12 -4.58 -16.73
CA GLY A 585 0.58 -4.04 -17.90
C GLY A 585 -0.19 -2.87 -18.51
N THR A 586 0.46 -1.72 -18.59
CA THR A 586 -0.15 -0.44 -18.96
C THR A 586 0.81 0.30 -19.87
N GLY A 587 0.42 0.52 -21.12
CA GLY A 587 1.12 1.43 -22.04
C GLY A 587 0.61 2.86 -21.88
N LYS A 588 1.02 3.75 -22.79
CA LYS A 588 0.54 5.14 -22.79
C LYS A 588 -0.99 5.20 -22.90
N GLN A 589 -1.59 6.02 -22.05
CA GLN A 589 -3.03 6.27 -22.01
C GLN A 589 -3.35 7.64 -22.63
N PRO A 590 -4.57 7.81 -23.18
CA PRO A 590 -4.96 9.04 -23.88
C PRO A 590 -5.23 10.23 -22.94
N ASN A 591 -5.52 9.99 -21.66
CA ASN A 591 -5.86 11.02 -20.68
C ASN A 591 -5.57 10.54 -19.25
N LEU A 592 -5.74 11.43 -18.27
CA LEU A 592 -5.50 11.16 -16.85
C LEU A 592 -6.46 10.10 -16.29
N ASP A 593 -7.73 10.16 -16.67
CA ASP A 593 -8.81 9.27 -16.22
C ASP A 593 -8.51 7.79 -16.57
N ALA A 594 -7.98 7.56 -17.78
CA ALA A 594 -7.56 6.23 -18.21
C ALA A 594 -6.38 5.65 -17.41
N TYR A 595 -5.51 6.50 -16.81
CA TYR A 595 -4.52 6.03 -15.83
C TYR A 595 -5.13 5.75 -14.46
N PHE A 596 -6.06 6.62 -14.05
CA PHE A 596 -6.74 6.56 -12.77
C PHE A 596 -7.47 5.22 -12.60
N HIS A 597 -8.16 4.79 -13.66
CA HIS A 597 -8.95 3.56 -13.71
C HIS A 597 -8.18 2.36 -14.26
N ARG A 598 -6.84 2.35 -14.20
CA ARG A 598 -6.11 1.11 -14.53
C ARG A 598 -6.38 0.08 -13.44
N PRO A 599 -6.71 -1.17 -13.82
CA PRO A 599 -6.90 -2.21 -12.84
C PRO A 599 -5.56 -2.57 -12.19
N ALA A 600 -5.64 -3.00 -10.94
CA ALA A 600 -4.57 -3.69 -10.25
C ALA A 600 -4.96 -5.15 -10.03
N SER A 601 -3.96 -6.03 -10.05
CA SER A 601 -4.15 -7.44 -9.77
C SER A 601 -4.31 -7.69 -8.27
N GLN A 602 -5.08 -8.74 -7.97
CA GLN A 602 -5.14 -9.39 -6.68
C GLN A 602 -4.83 -10.86 -6.90
N GLY A 603 -3.80 -11.36 -6.21
CA GLY A 603 -3.28 -12.70 -6.45
C GLY A 603 -1.86 -12.68 -7.02
N ARG A 604 -1.46 -13.77 -7.67
CA ARG A 604 -0.12 -13.93 -8.21
C ARG A 604 0.16 -12.92 -9.32
N ASP A 605 1.31 -12.26 -9.25
CA ASP A 605 1.74 -11.26 -10.21
C ASP A 605 3.26 -11.24 -10.35
N ASP A 606 3.75 -11.59 -11.54
CA ASP A 606 5.18 -11.66 -11.84
C ASP A 606 5.89 -10.30 -11.67
N ARG A 607 5.19 -9.17 -11.85
CA ARG A 607 5.79 -7.83 -11.64
C ARG A 607 6.01 -7.57 -10.17
N GLY A 608 5.02 -7.92 -9.33
CA GLY A 608 5.15 -7.86 -7.87
C GLY A 608 6.32 -8.72 -7.38
N ALA A 609 6.41 -9.95 -7.88
CA ALA A 609 7.49 -10.88 -7.55
C ALA A 609 8.87 -10.36 -7.98
N ALA A 610 8.99 -9.86 -9.22
CA ALA A 610 10.22 -9.27 -9.74
C ALA A 610 10.73 -8.13 -8.85
N MET A 611 9.83 -7.20 -8.47
CA MET A 611 10.21 -6.05 -7.64
C MET A 611 10.55 -6.46 -6.21
N MET A 612 9.81 -7.39 -5.60
CA MET A 612 10.11 -7.86 -4.24
C MET A 612 11.43 -8.61 -4.17
N LEU A 613 11.72 -9.49 -5.12
CA LEU A 613 13.00 -10.20 -5.17
C LEU A 613 14.19 -9.23 -5.28
N MET A 614 14.06 -8.19 -6.11
CA MET A 614 15.08 -7.14 -6.24
C MET A 614 15.23 -6.30 -4.97
N LEU A 615 14.13 -5.87 -4.37
CA LEU A 615 14.15 -5.07 -3.13
C LEU A 615 14.76 -5.86 -1.97
N GLN A 616 14.49 -7.16 -1.88
CA GLN A 616 15.07 -8.02 -0.85
C GLN A 616 16.58 -8.17 -0.99
N LEU A 617 17.07 -8.32 -2.22
CA LEU A 617 18.51 -8.34 -2.48
C LEU A 617 19.16 -7.04 -2.00
N GLN A 618 18.57 -5.89 -2.34
CA GLN A 618 19.09 -4.59 -1.91
C GLN A 618 19.06 -4.41 -0.39
N ARG A 619 17.98 -4.85 0.26
CA ARG A 619 17.86 -4.84 1.73
C ARG A 619 18.97 -5.66 2.40
N GLN A 620 19.26 -6.85 1.88
CA GLN A 620 20.33 -7.69 2.42
C GLN A 620 21.71 -7.03 2.28
N MET A 621 21.96 -6.32 1.18
CA MET A 621 23.19 -5.55 1.00
C MET A 621 23.31 -4.41 2.01
N LEU A 622 22.22 -3.68 2.26
CA LEU A 622 22.17 -2.62 3.27
C LEU A 622 22.49 -3.16 4.68
N LEU A 623 21.83 -4.24 5.09
CA LEU A 623 22.06 -4.86 6.40
C LEU A 623 23.51 -5.34 6.59
N LYS A 624 24.12 -5.92 5.54
CA LYS A 624 25.54 -6.32 5.58
C LYS A 624 26.46 -5.11 5.76
N SER A 625 26.20 -4.01 5.04
CA SER A 625 27.00 -2.79 5.14
C SER A 625 26.91 -2.15 6.53
N GLU A 626 25.74 -2.20 7.17
CA GLU A 626 25.51 -1.66 8.51
C GLU A 626 26.19 -2.50 9.59
N ASN A 627 26.08 -3.83 9.50
CA ASN A 627 26.74 -4.73 10.44
C ASN A 627 28.28 -4.67 10.35
N GLN A 628 28.83 -4.33 9.19
CA GLN A 628 30.27 -4.09 9.01
C GLN A 628 30.72 -2.71 9.48
N ALA A 629 29.79 -1.75 9.63
CA ALA A 629 30.07 -0.38 10.08
C ALA A 629 30.09 -0.24 11.61
N ILE A 630 29.64 -1.24 12.36
CA ILE A 630 29.87 -1.34 13.81
C ILE A 630 31.31 -1.85 14.00
N PRO A 631 32.26 -1.04 14.48
CA PRO A 631 33.56 -1.58 14.85
C PRO A 631 33.30 -2.63 15.93
N GLU A 632 33.78 -3.86 15.72
CA GLU A 632 33.89 -4.83 16.81
C GLU A 632 34.60 -4.12 17.96
N ALA A 633 33.85 -3.76 19.00
CA ALA A 633 34.40 -3.33 20.26
C ALA A 633 35.18 -4.53 20.81
N LYS A 634 36.48 -4.54 20.55
CA LYS A 634 37.45 -5.47 21.15
C LYS A 634 37.64 -5.15 22.62
#